data_AF-A0A667ZPQ8-F1
#
_entry.id   AF-A0A667ZPQ8-F1
#
_cell.length_a   1.000
_cell.length_b   1.000
_cell.length_c   1.000
_cell.angle_alpha   90.00
_cell.angle_beta   90.00
_cell.angle_gamma   90.00
#
_symmetry.space_group_name_H-M   'P 1'
#
loop_
_entity.id
_entity.type
_entity.pdbx_description
1 polymer ?
#
loop_
_entity_poly.entity_id
_entity_poly.type
_entity_poly.pdbx_seq_one_letter_code
_entity_poly.pdbx_strand_id
1 'polypeptide(L)'
;MLHAPVASRMRKRPRPLEPSAQRKGEVKFQDVRLYLVERKMGCSRRSFLSQLARSKGFIVEDVLSDKVTHVVSEDNDAAGLWAWLEGCGLKDLPKMQVLDIGWFTDSMREGKPVAVETKHCIQEILQYGRSFEVEKILSNERYQTLKLFTSVFGVGVKTAEKWYRRGLRSFRDILAEPSIHLTRMQQFGFLHYGDISRAVSEAEARALGNIIDEAVRAITPDAVLALTGGFRRYKTCLLSSVLIW
;
A
#
# COMPACT_ATOMS: atom_id res chain seq x y z
N MET A 1 -9.96 -33.93 39.02
CA MET A 1 -10.81 -34.08 37.82
C MET A 1 -11.19 -32.68 37.35
N LEU A 2 -10.58 -32.24 36.25
CA LEU A 2 -10.80 -30.93 35.64
C LEU A 2 -12.05 -30.96 34.77
N HIS A 3 -12.93 -29.97 34.90
CA HIS A 3 -13.90 -29.63 33.85
C HIS A 3 -13.69 -28.17 33.45
N ALA A 4 -13.09 -27.96 32.29
CA ALA A 4 -13.02 -26.68 31.61
C ALA A 4 -14.35 -26.40 30.87
N PRO A 5 -14.84 -25.15 30.80
CA PRO A 5 -16.00 -24.83 30.00
C PRO A 5 -15.62 -24.75 28.52
N VAL A 6 -16.44 -25.39 27.69
CA VAL A 6 -16.33 -25.41 26.22
C VAL A 6 -16.55 -23.99 25.68
N ALA A 7 -15.52 -23.42 25.05
CA ALA A 7 -15.62 -22.16 24.34
C ALA A 7 -16.60 -22.28 23.16
N SER A 8 -17.62 -21.43 23.14
CA SER A 8 -18.56 -21.36 22.03
C SER A 8 -17.85 -20.83 20.78
N ARG A 9 -17.83 -21.66 19.74
CA ARG A 9 -17.30 -21.33 18.41
C ARG A 9 -18.10 -20.14 17.87
N MET A 10 -17.51 -18.94 17.86
CA MET A 10 -18.10 -17.80 17.15
C MET A 10 -18.24 -18.17 15.67
N ARG A 11 -19.46 -18.52 15.26
CA ARG A 11 -19.83 -18.61 13.85
C ARG A 11 -19.54 -17.25 13.22
N LYS A 12 -18.57 -17.21 12.31
CA LYS A 12 -18.38 -16.05 11.41
C LYS A 12 -19.74 -15.74 10.79
N ARG A 13 -20.24 -14.52 10.98
CA ARG A 13 -21.39 -14.01 10.24
C ARG A 13 -21.12 -14.28 8.75
N PRO A 14 -22.02 -14.97 8.03
CA PRO A 14 -21.90 -15.06 6.59
C PRO A 14 -21.83 -13.63 6.04
N ARG A 15 -20.84 -13.35 5.20
CA ARG A 15 -20.91 -12.14 4.38
C ARG A 15 -22.23 -12.21 3.61
N PRO A 16 -22.97 -11.09 3.46
CA PRO A 16 -24.06 -11.04 2.51
C PRO A 16 -23.53 -11.57 1.18
N LEU A 17 -24.15 -12.64 0.69
CA LEU A 17 -24.02 -13.06 -0.70
C LEU A 17 -24.68 -11.94 -1.51
N GLU A 18 -23.90 -10.91 -1.80
CA GLU A 18 -24.23 -9.99 -2.89
C GLU A 18 -24.43 -10.87 -4.13
N PRO A 19 -25.57 -10.76 -4.84
CA PRO A 19 -25.80 -11.56 -6.03
C PRO A 19 -24.64 -11.28 -6.99
N SER A 20 -23.82 -12.30 -7.24
CA SER A 20 -22.85 -12.30 -8.33
C SER A 20 -23.62 -12.42 -9.64
N ALA A 21 -24.37 -11.37 -9.97
CA ALA A 21 -24.81 -11.15 -11.33
C ALA A 21 -23.55 -10.82 -12.11
N GLN A 22 -23.00 -11.81 -12.82
CA GLN A 22 -22.16 -11.58 -13.98
C GLN A 22 -22.99 -10.79 -15.00
N ARG A 23 -23.16 -9.49 -14.79
CA ARG A 23 -23.45 -8.57 -15.87
C ARG A 23 -22.18 -8.61 -16.71
N LYS A 24 -22.19 -9.34 -17.82
CA LYS A 24 -21.26 -9.08 -18.93
C LYS A 24 -21.41 -7.58 -19.21
N GLY A 25 -20.45 -6.79 -18.74
CA GLY A 25 -20.47 -5.35 -18.91
C GLY A 25 -20.53 -5.07 -20.39
N GLU A 26 -21.55 -4.35 -20.83
CA GLU A 26 -21.60 -3.81 -22.18
C GLU A 26 -20.36 -2.94 -22.38
N VAL A 27 -19.64 -3.17 -23.47
CA VAL A 27 -18.44 -2.38 -23.80
C VAL A 27 -18.89 -0.99 -24.22
N LYS A 28 -18.47 0.03 -23.46
CA LYS A 28 -18.88 1.43 -23.66
C LYS A 28 -17.80 2.27 -24.32
N PHE A 29 -16.53 1.95 -24.11
CA PHE A 29 -15.40 2.79 -24.50
C PHE A 29 -14.50 2.06 -25.50
N GLN A 30 -14.89 2.08 -26.78
CA GLN A 30 -14.19 1.31 -27.82
C GLN A 30 -12.80 1.88 -28.16
N ASP A 31 -12.61 3.19 -27.96
CA ASP A 31 -11.35 3.90 -28.23
C ASP A 31 -10.29 3.66 -27.14
N VAL A 32 -10.69 3.10 -26.00
CA VAL A 32 -9.83 2.89 -24.84
C VAL A 32 -9.66 1.39 -24.58
N ARG A 33 -8.48 0.88 -24.95
CA ARG A 33 -8.04 -0.50 -24.71
C ARG A 33 -6.90 -0.49 -23.70
N LEU A 34 -7.20 -1.00 -22.52
CA LEU A 34 -6.29 -1.00 -21.38
C LEU A 34 -5.42 -2.24 -21.35
N TYR A 35 -4.15 -2.06 -21.04
CA TYR A 35 -3.28 -3.12 -20.56
C TYR A 35 -2.75 -2.76 -19.17
N LEU A 36 -2.95 -3.64 -18.18
CA LEU A 36 -2.49 -3.45 -16.81
C LEU A 36 -1.15 -4.18 -16.60
N VAL A 37 -0.08 -3.45 -16.35
CA VAL A 37 1.27 -3.99 -16.14
C VAL A 37 1.34 -4.70 -14.79
N GLU A 38 1.75 -5.98 -14.78
CA GLU A 38 1.80 -6.78 -13.53
C GLU A 38 3.01 -6.52 -12.65
N ARG A 39 4.04 -5.85 -13.16
CA ARG A 39 5.25 -5.53 -12.42
C ARG A 39 4.85 -4.78 -11.13
N LYS A 40 5.26 -5.31 -9.98
CA LYS A 40 4.91 -4.82 -8.62
C LYS A 40 3.43 -4.87 -8.21
N MET A 41 2.50 -5.11 -9.12
CA MET A 41 1.06 -5.24 -8.86
C MET A 41 0.67 -6.65 -8.37
N GLY A 42 1.15 -7.71 -9.05
CA GLY A 42 0.80 -9.12 -8.78
C GLY A 42 -0.56 -9.57 -9.35
N CYS A 43 -0.71 -10.87 -9.61
CA CYS A 43 -1.83 -11.44 -10.37
C CYS A 43 -3.22 -11.19 -9.76
N SER A 44 -3.35 -11.28 -8.43
CA SER A 44 -4.64 -11.07 -7.75
C SER A 44 -5.13 -9.64 -7.92
N ARG A 45 -4.23 -8.67 -7.81
CA ARG A 45 -4.56 -7.25 -7.95
C ARG A 45 -4.87 -6.90 -9.40
N ARG A 46 -4.09 -7.41 -10.37
CA ARG A 46 -4.43 -7.26 -11.79
C ARG A 46 -5.81 -7.82 -12.10
N SER A 47 -6.12 -9.03 -11.63
CA SER A 47 -7.43 -9.65 -11.87
C SER A 47 -8.57 -8.80 -11.31
N PHE A 48 -8.42 -8.28 -10.09
CA PHE A 48 -9.40 -7.39 -9.48
C PHE A 48 -9.61 -6.11 -10.30
N LEU A 49 -8.52 -5.42 -10.68
CA LEU A 49 -8.59 -4.18 -11.46
C LEU A 49 -9.18 -4.43 -12.85
N SER A 50 -8.83 -5.53 -13.49
CA SER A 50 -9.38 -5.93 -14.79
C SER A 50 -10.89 -6.15 -14.71
N GLN A 51 -11.35 -6.84 -13.67
CA GLN A 51 -12.80 -7.05 -13.44
C GLN A 51 -13.51 -5.72 -13.14
N LEU A 52 -12.92 -4.85 -12.33
CA LEU A 52 -13.45 -3.54 -12.03
C LEU A 52 -13.64 -2.70 -13.30
N ALA A 53 -12.61 -2.58 -14.14
CA ALA A 53 -12.68 -1.82 -15.39
C ALA A 53 -13.67 -2.42 -16.39
N ARG A 54 -13.68 -3.74 -16.57
CA ARG A 54 -14.67 -4.43 -17.43
C ARG A 54 -16.10 -4.20 -16.93
N SER A 55 -16.32 -4.21 -15.62
CA SER A 55 -17.65 -3.91 -15.04
C SER A 55 -18.12 -2.48 -15.30
N LYS A 56 -17.18 -1.55 -15.54
CA LYS A 56 -17.45 -0.15 -15.91
C LYS A 56 -17.55 0.07 -17.41
N GLY A 57 -17.37 -0.98 -18.24
CA GLY A 57 -17.51 -0.92 -19.70
C GLY A 57 -16.22 -0.62 -20.45
N PHE A 58 -15.05 -0.70 -19.80
CA PHE A 58 -13.75 -0.58 -20.45
C PHE A 58 -13.33 -1.90 -21.10
N ILE A 59 -12.55 -1.80 -22.18
CA ILE A 59 -11.85 -2.94 -22.77
C ILE A 59 -10.53 -3.11 -22.02
N VAL A 60 -10.27 -4.31 -21.50
CA VAL A 60 -9.00 -4.66 -20.86
C VAL A 60 -8.42 -5.86 -21.60
N GLU A 61 -7.27 -5.66 -22.22
CA GLU A 61 -6.48 -6.69 -22.92
C GLU A 61 -5.65 -7.48 -21.92
N ASP A 62 -5.68 -8.80 -22.03
CA ASP A 62 -4.85 -9.68 -21.18
C ASP A 62 -3.41 -9.76 -21.71
N VAL A 63 -3.19 -9.48 -22.99
CA VAL A 63 -1.89 -9.52 -23.67
C VAL A 63 -1.58 -8.16 -24.27
N LEU A 64 -0.34 -7.69 -24.08
CA LEU A 64 0.12 -6.44 -24.66
C LEU A 64 0.27 -6.61 -26.18
N SER A 65 -0.31 -5.69 -26.95
CA SER A 65 -0.29 -5.71 -28.42
C SER A 65 -0.49 -4.30 -28.98
N ASP A 66 -0.29 -4.13 -30.30
CA ASP A 66 -0.50 -2.84 -30.99
C ASP A 66 -1.96 -2.32 -30.92
N LYS A 67 -2.92 -3.13 -30.46
CA LYS A 67 -4.30 -2.69 -30.23
C LYS A 67 -4.46 -1.88 -28.94
N VAL A 68 -3.51 -1.99 -28.01
CA VAL A 68 -3.57 -1.31 -26.72
C VAL A 68 -3.39 0.18 -26.95
N THR A 69 -4.27 0.99 -26.36
CA THR A 69 -4.14 2.46 -26.43
C THR A 69 -3.60 3.03 -25.12
N HIS A 70 -3.83 2.35 -24.00
CA HIS A 70 -3.47 2.81 -22.67
C HIS A 70 -2.76 1.68 -21.90
N VAL A 71 -1.49 1.87 -21.59
CA VAL A 71 -0.71 0.99 -20.71
C VAL A 71 -0.69 1.62 -19.32
N VAL A 72 -1.22 0.91 -18.33
CA VAL A 72 -1.30 1.41 -16.94
C VAL A 72 -0.38 0.59 -16.05
N SER A 73 0.51 1.26 -15.31
CA SER A 73 1.46 0.66 -14.38
C SER A 73 1.27 1.19 -12.96
N GLU A 74 1.52 0.34 -11.96
CA GLU A 74 1.68 0.73 -10.55
C GLU A 74 3.16 0.90 -10.15
N ASP A 75 4.06 0.49 -11.03
CA ASP A 75 5.49 0.61 -10.82
C ASP A 75 5.95 2.02 -11.22
N ASN A 76 6.62 2.70 -10.29
CA ASN A 76 7.23 4.01 -10.49
C ASN A 76 8.64 3.92 -11.11
N ASP A 77 9.15 2.71 -11.36
CA ASP A 77 10.37 2.51 -12.17
C ASP A 77 10.09 2.78 -13.64
N ALA A 78 10.05 4.08 -13.98
CA ALA A 78 9.80 4.54 -15.34
C ALA A 78 10.86 3.99 -16.30
N ALA A 79 12.16 4.04 -15.95
CA ALA A 79 13.24 3.59 -16.81
C ALA A 79 13.14 2.09 -17.14
N GLY A 80 12.94 1.27 -16.10
CA GLY A 80 12.76 -0.16 -16.30
C GLY A 80 11.47 -0.51 -17.03
N LEU A 81 10.38 0.26 -16.85
CA LEU A 81 9.13 0.06 -17.58
C LEU A 81 9.31 0.32 -19.09
N TRP A 82 9.92 1.45 -19.45
CA TRP A 82 10.15 1.82 -20.85
C TRP A 82 11.10 0.85 -21.56
N ALA A 83 12.20 0.47 -20.92
CA ALA A 83 13.10 -0.55 -21.47
C ALA A 83 12.39 -1.89 -21.74
N TRP A 84 11.44 -2.27 -20.88
CA TRP A 84 10.63 -3.46 -21.10
C TRP A 84 9.64 -3.30 -22.26
N LEU A 85 8.96 -2.15 -22.36
CA LEU A 85 8.01 -1.86 -23.45
C LEU A 85 8.69 -1.83 -24.81
N GLU A 86 9.87 -1.21 -24.91
CA GLU A 86 10.69 -1.20 -26.12
C GLU A 86 11.13 -2.61 -26.51
N GLY A 87 11.47 -3.44 -25.52
CA GLY A 87 11.79 -4.86 -25.72
C GLY A 87 10.62 -5.72 -26.20
N CYS A 88 9.37 -5.25 -26.10
CA CYS A 88 8.19 -5.98 -26.59
C CYS A 88 7.98 -5.86 -28.11
N GLY A 89 8.72 -5.01 -28.82
CA GLY A 89 8.64 -4.89 -30.28
C GLY A 89 7.33 -4.29 -30.80
N LEU A 90 6.69 -3.42 -30.01
CA LEU A 90 5.45 -2.74 -30.37
C LEU A 90 5.70 -1.66 -31.42
N LYS A 91 4.91 -1.66 -32.50
CA LYS A 91 5.03 -0.68 -33.60
C LYS A 91 4.39 0.65 -33.23
N ASP A 92 3.29 0.60 -32.50
CA ASP A 92 2.50 1.77 -32.13
C ASP A 92 2.85 2.32 -30.75
N LEU A 93 3.96 1.89 -30.13
CA LEU A 93 4.39 2.37 -28.80
C LEU A 93 4.40 3.92 -28.68
N PRO A 94 4.87 4.70 -29.67
CA PRO A 94 4.85 6.17 -29.58
C PRO A 94 3.43 6.78 -29.55
N LYS A 95 2.40 6.03 -29.94
CA LYS A 95 0.99 6.45 -29.91
C LYS A 95 0.28 6.00 -28.64
N MET A 96 0.85 5.05 -27.90
CA MET A 96 0.27 4.53 -26.67
C MET A 96 0.46 5.51 -25.52
N GLN A 97 -0.57 5.63 -24.68
CA GLN A 97 -0.50 6.38 -23.44
C GLN A 97 0.04 5.49 -22.33
N VAL A 98 1.26 5.77 -21.85
CA VAL A 98 1.89 5.03 -20.73
C VAL A 98 1.67 5.80 -19.43
N LEU A 99 0.77 5.28 -18.60
CA LEU A 99 0.14 6.00 -17.51
C LEU A 99 0.36 5.34 -16.15
N ASP A 100 0.41 6.18 -15.12
CA ASP A 100 0.36 5.79 -13.72
C ASP A 100 -1.06 5.29 -13.34
N ILE A 101 -1.13 4.48 -12.29
CA ILE A 101 -2.37 3.95 -11.73
C ILE A 101 -3.36 5.04 -11.30
N GLY A 102 -2.91 6.27 -11.08
CA GLY A 102 -3.73 7.44 -10.81
C GLY A 102 -4.81 7.66 -11.88
N TRP A 103 -4.45 7.60 -13.17
CA TRP A 103 -5.42 7.78 -14.26
C TRP A 103 -6.51 6.70 -14.24
N PHE A 104 -6.11 5.45 -13.95
CA PHE A 104 -7.06 4.35 -13.83
C PHE A 104 -8.02 4.59 -12.67
N THR A 105 -7.49 5.02 -11.52
CA THR A 105 -8.28 5.30 -10.32
C THR A 105 -9.30 6.41 -10.56
N ASP A 106 -8.89 7.49 -11.19
CA ASP A 106 -9.77 8.62 -11.54
C ASP A 106 -10.82 8.19 -12.56
N SER A 107 -10.44 7.41 -13.58
CA SER A 107 -11.38 6.84 -14.55
C SER A 107 -12.42 5.92 -13.92
N MET A 108 -12.03 5.09 -12.94
CA MET A 108 -12.97 4.22 -12.23
C MET A 108 -13.92 5.00 -11.31
N ARG A 109 -13.44 6.10 -10.71
CA ARG A 109 -14.24 7.01 -9.88
C ARG A 109 -15.32 7.69 -10.70
N GLU A 110 -14.96 8.23 -11.86
CA GLU A 110 -15.88 8.90 -12.79
C GLU A 110 -16.73 7.91 -13.60
N GLY A 111 -16.33 6.64 -13.65
CA GLY A 111 -17.01 5.60 -14.42
C GLY A 111 -16.85 5.73 -15.95
N LYS A 112 -15.89 6.54 -16.40
CA LYS A 112 -15.53 6.78 -17.80
C LYS A 112 -14.04 7.14 -17.91
N PRO A 113 -13.40 6.96 -19.08
CA PRO A 113 -12.03 7.42 -19.28
C PRO A 113 -11.95 8.93 -19.02
N VAL A 114 -11.08 9.34 -18.08
CA VAL A 114 -10.78 10.76 -17.88
C VAL A 114 -9.72 11.23 -18.89
N ALA A 115 -9.65 12.53 -19.13
CA ALA A 115 -8.60 13.09 -19.96
C ALA A 115 -7.22 12.75 -19.37
N VAL A 116 -6.27 12.38 -20.22
CA VAL A 116 -4.88 12.21 -19.81
C VAL A 116 -4.31 13.59 -19.49
N GLU A 117 -3.69 13.71 -18.33
CA GLU A 117 -3.06 14.94 -17.83
C GLU A 117 -1.60 14.60 -17.52
N THR A 118 -0.72 15.60 -17.43
CA THR A 118 0.71 15.37 -17.17
C THR A 118 0.95 14.53 -15.91
N LYS A 119 0.16 14.76 -14.85
CA LYS A 119 0.22 14.00 -13.58
C LYS A 119 -0.03 12.49 -13.75
N HIS A 120 -0.66 12.09 -14.83
CA HIS A 120 -0.95 10.70 -15.16
C HIS A 120 0.18 10.03 -15.93
N CYS A 121 1.08 10.79 -16.57
CA CYS A 121 2.05 10.26 -17.50
C CYS A 121 3.34 9.82 -16.78
N ILE A 122 3.72 8.55 -16.94
CA ILE A 122 4.98 8.04 -16.37
C ILE A 122 6.20 8.65 -17.08
N GLN A 123 6.03 9.10 -18.33
CA GLN A 123 7.08 9.77 -19.09
C GLN A 123 7.62 11.05 -18.42
N GLU A 124 6.81 11.73 -17.60
CA GLU A 124 7.25 12.90 -16.82
C GLU A 124 8.44 12.54 -15.91
N ILE A 125 8.38 11.38 -15.24
CA ILE A 125 9.44 10.90 -14.35
C ILE A 125 10.73 10.65 -15.14
N LEU A 126 10.66 10.17 -16.39
CA LEU A 126 11.84 10.04 -17.23
C LEU A 126 12.44 11.39 -17.62
N GLN A 127 11.60 12.34 -18.02
CA GLN A 127 12.06 13.61 -18.55
C GLN A 127 12.64 14.51 -17.46
N TYR A 128 12.01 14.55 -16.29
CA TYR A 128 12.39 15.46 -15.21
C TYR A 128 13.07 14.76 -14.02
N GLY A 129 13.10 13.43 -14.00
CA GLY A 129 13.64 12.64 -12.88
C GLY A 129 12.73 12.61 -11.64
N ARG A 130 11.52 13.15 -11.72
CA ARG A 130 10.61 13.37 -10.59
C ARG A 130 9.16 13.44 -11.07
N SER A 131 8.22 13.24 -10.14
CA SER A 131 6.79 13.50 -10.34
C SER A 131 6.38 14.78 -9.61
N PHE A 132 5.86 15.77 -10.33
CA PHE A 132 5.39 17.05 -9.79
C PHE A 132 4.22 16.87 -8.82
N GLU A 133 3.34 15.89 -9.04
CA GLU A 133 2.23 15.60 -8.12
C GLU A 133 2.76 15.02 -6.80
N VAL A 134 3.74 14.10 -6.87
CA VAL A 134 4.41 13.59 -5.67
C VAL A 134 5.08 14.74 -4.92
N GLU A 135 5.79 15.63 -5.60
CA GLU A 135 6.38 16.81 -4.96
C GLU A 135 5.36 17.72 -4.31
N LYS A 136 4.24 17.98 -4.99
CA LYS A 136 3.12 18.77 -4.44
C LYS A 136 2.54 18.14 -3.18
N ILE A 137 2.38 16.82 -3.16
CA ILE A 137 1.95 16.08 -1.96
C ILE A 137 3.02 16.16 -0.86
N LEU A 138 4.29 15.94 -1.20
CA LEU A 138 5.40 15.98 -0.25
C LEU A 138 5.64 17.37 0.33
N SER A 139 5.33 18.45 -0.41
CA SER A 139 5.40 19.84 0.03
C SER A 139 4.14 20.33 0.75
N ASN A 140 3.06 19.55 0.74
CA ASN A 140 1.81 19.91 1.41
C ASN A 140 1.96 19.85 2.94
N GLU A 141 1.74 20.98 3.62
CA GLU A 141 1.87 21.10 5.09
C GLU A 141 1.02 20.05 5.84
N ARG A 142 -0.21 19.82 5.38
CA ARG A 142 -1.12 18.85 6.00
C ARG A 142 -0.56 17.44 5.90
N TYR A 143 -0.07 17.05 4.72
CA TYR A 143 0.54 15.73 4.53
C TYR A 143 1.78 15.57 5.40
N GLN A 144 2.70 16.56 5.39
CA GLN A 144 3.92 16.53 6.19
C GLN A 144 3.61 16.40 7.68
N THR A 145 2.66 17.19 8.19
CA THR A 145 2.28 17.17 9.61
C THR A 145 1.62 15.86 10.01
N LEU A 146 0.68 15.36 9.19
CA LEU A 146 0.02 14.09 9.47
C LEU A 146 1.03 12.94 9.45
N LYS A 147 1.95 12.92 8.48
CA LYS A 147 3.03 11.92 8.38
C LYS A 147 3.97 11.98 9.58
N LEU A 148 4.31 13.18 10.06
CA LEU A 148 5.12 13.37 11.26
C LEU A 148 4.39 12.86 12.51
N PHE A 149 3.11 13.16 12.67
CA PHE A 149 2.37 12.72 13.86
C PHE A 149 2.13 11.22 13.86
N THR A 150 1.78 10.62 12.72
CA THR A 150 1.52 9.19 12.63
C THR A 150 2.78 8.33 12.63
N SER A 151 3.97 8.90 12.52
CA SER A 151 5.22 8.15 12.72
C SER A 151 5.46 7.81 14.20
N VAL A 152 4.78 8.48 15.13
CA VAL A 152 4.88 8.19 16.56
C VAL A 152 4.06 6.94 16.90
N PHE A 153 4.68 5.95 17.55
CA PHE A 153 3.99 4.76 18.02
C PHE A 153 2.80 5.13 18.93
N GLY A 154 1.62 4.60 18.60
CA GLY A 154 0.38 4.91 19.31
C GLY A 154 -0.39 6.14 18.83
N VAL A 155 0.09 6.84 17.79
CA VAL A 155 -0.63 7.94 17.13
C VAL A 155 -1.22 7.46 15.80
N GLY A 156 -2.54 7.31 15.77
CA GLY A 156 -3.28 7.03 14.54
C GLY A 156 -3.74 8.30 13.81
N VAL A 157 -4.21 8.13 12.57
CA VAL A 157 -4.70 9.22 11.70
C VAL A 157 -5.72 10.12 12.40
N LYS A 158 -6.67 9.56 13.15
CA LYS A 158 -7.69 10.35 13.89
C LYS A 158 -7.08 11.30 14.91
N THR A 159 -6.08 10.84 15.65
CA THR A 159 -5.38 11.64 16.66
C THR A 159 -4.53 12.72 15.97
N ALA A 160 -3.79 12.34 14.93
CA ALA A 160 -2.98 13.26 14.14
C ALA A 160 -3.85 14.38 13.53
N GLU A 161 -5.01 14.06 12.97
CA GLU A 161 -5.94 15.06 12.46
C GLU A 161 -6.49 15.98 13.54
N LYS A 162 -6.80 15.45 14.74
CA LYS A 162 -7.25 16.25 15.87
C LYS A 162 -6.19 17.27 16.26
N TRP A 163 -4.92 16.87 16.33
CA TRP A 163 -3.81 17.77 16.61
C TRP A 163 -3.58 18.80 15.50
N TYR A 164 -3.63 18.37 14.24
CA TYR A 164 -3.50 19.27 13.09
C TYR A 164 -4.58 20.36 13.07
N ARG A 165 -5.85 19.98 13.31
CA ARG A 165 -6.99 20.92 13.38
C ARG A 165 -6.86 21.93 14.51
N ARG A 166 -6.07 21.64 15.53
CA ARG A 166 -5.73 22.55 16.63
C ARG A 166 -4.55 23.49 16.32
N GLY A 167 -3.99 23.43 15.11
CA GLY A 167 -2.85 24.25 14.71
C GLY A 167 -1.49 23.67 15.06
N LEU A 168 -1.42 22.47 15.63
CA LEU A 168 -0.14 21.84 15.99
C LEU A 168 0.55 21.33 14.72
N ARG A 169 1.86 21.53 14.62
CA ARG A 169 2.69 21.16 13.47
C ARG A 169 3.95 20.37 13.84
N SER A 170 4.37 20.41 15.10
CA SER A 170 5.60 19.76 15.58
C SER A 170 5.38 18.92 16.84
N PHE A 171 6.34 18.04 17.15
CA PHE A 171 6.36 17.31 18.42
C PHE A 171 6.48 18.24 19.62
N ARG A 172 7.22 19.34 19.48
CA ARG A 172 7.35 20.36 20.51
C ARG A 172 5.98 20.98 20.83
N ASP A 173 5.17 21.25 19.81
CA ASP A 173 3.83 21.82 19.99
C ASP A 173 2.94 20.86 20.78
N ILE A 174 3.02 19.56 20.47
CA ILE A 174 2.24 18.52 21.18
C ILE A 174 2.67 18.42 22.65
N LEU A 175 3.98 18.39 22.91
CA LEU A 175 4.53 18.22 24.26
C LEU A 175 4.37 19.48 25.12
N ALA A 176 4.28 20.66 24.52
CA ALA A 176 4.08 21.93 25.22
C ALA A 176 2.60 22.28 25.43
N GLU A 177 1.67 21.60 24.74
CA GLU A 177 0.24 21.89 24.78
C GLU A 177 -0.42 21.29 26.05
N PRO A 178 -0.83 22.11 27.04
CA PRO A 178 -1.27 21.60 28.35
C PRO A 178 -2.56 20.78 28.31
N SER A 179 -3.41 21.00 27.31
CA SER A 179 -4.68 20.26 27.20
C SER A 179 -4.53 18.90 26.51
N ILE A 180 -3.36 18.57 25.96
CA ILE A 180 -3.10 17.25 25.38
C ILE A 180 -2.68 16.27 26.47
N HIS A 181 -3.49 15.25 26.64
CA HIS A 181 -3.21 14.12 27.51
C HIS A 181 -2.80 12.93 26.66
N LEU A 182 -1.50 12.63 26.64
CA LEU A 182 -0.96 11.50 25.90
C LEU A 182 -1.33 10.19 26.59
N THR A 183 -1.77 9.20 25.80
CA THR A 183 -1.96 7.84 26.32
C THR A 183 -0.61 7.24 26.69
N ARG A 184 -0.59 6.21 27.56
CA ARG A 184 0.65 5.49 27.91
C ARG A 184 1.42 5.03 26.67
N MET A 185 0.71 4.52 25.65
CA MET A 185 1.31 4.09 24.39
C MET A 185 1.99 5.25 23.65
N GLN A 186 1.36 6.42 23.60
CA GLN A 186 1.92 7.62 22.97
C GLN A 186 3.12 8.16 23.75
N GLN A 187 3.08 8.14 25.08
CA GLN A 187 4.21 8.54 25.92
C GLN A 187 5.46 7.71 25.60
N PHE A 188 5.34 6.37 25.52
CA PHE A 188 6.43 5.51 25.07
C PHE A 188 6.83 5.76 23.63
N GLY A 189 5.86 6.03 22.75
CA GLY A 189 6.12 6.39 21.36
C GLY A 189 6.97 7.64 21.19
N PHE A 190 6.74 8.68 22.01
CA PHE A 190 7.58 9.88 22.03
C PHE A 190 8.93 9.62 22.69
N LEU A 191 8.96 8.91 23.82
CA LEU A 191 10.17 8.64 24.58
C LEU A 191 11.22 7.86 23.76
N HIS A 192 10.78 6.87 22.98
CA HIS A 192 11.65 6.00 22.18
C HIS A 192 11.55 6.28 20.67
N TYR A 193 11.08 7.47 20.28
CA TYR A 193 10.81 7.78 18.88
C TYR A 193 12.03 7.55 17.98
N GLY A 194 13.22 7.94 18.43
CA GLY A 194 14.47 7.77 17.68
C GLY A 194 14.77 6.30 17.35
N ASP A 195 14.62 5.42 18.33
CA ASP A 195 14.89 3.98 18.17
C ASP A 195 13.81 3.30 17.32
N ILE A 196 12.54 3.62 17.57
CA ILE A 196 11.39 3.01 16.87
C ILE A 196 11.32 3.44 15.41
N SER A 197 11.77 4.66 15.09
CA SER A 197 11.78 5.18 13.72
C SER A 197 12.89 4.58 12.86
N ARG A 198 13.89 3.93 13.47
CA ARG A 198 14.99 3.29 12.76
C ARG A 198 14.55 1.91 12.26
N ALA A 199 14.92 1.59 11.03
CA ALA A 199 14.70 0.24 10.50
C ALA A 199 15.47 -0.79 11.34
N VAL A 200 14.78 -1.88 11.70
CA VAL A 200 15.39 -3.04 12.34
C VAL A 200 16.23 -3.76 11.30
N SER A 201 17.48 -4.07 11.67
CA SER A 201 18.39 -4.87 10.87
C SER A 201 18.09 -6.36 11.01
N GLU A 202 18.57 -7.15 10.05
CA GLU A 202 18.45 -8.61 10.11
C GLU A 202 19.18 -9.22 11.33
N ALA A 203 20.28 -8.60 11.76
CA ALA A 203 21.02 -9.00 12.95
C ALA A 203 20.20 -8.76 14.23
N GLU A 204 19.58 -7.58 14.36
CA GLU A 204 18.69 -7.27 15.49
C GLU A 204 17.46 -8.18 15.50
N ALA A 205 16.87 -8.46 14.33
CA ALA A 205 15.74 -9.38 14.22
C ALA A 205 16.09 -10.81 14.67
N ARG A 206 17.28 -11.31 14.29
CA ARG A 206 17.79 -12.61 14.77
C ARG A 206 18.05 -12.61 16.27
N ALA A 207 18.69 -11.56 16.80
CA ALA A 207 18.96 -11.45 18.23
C ALA A 207 17.66 -11.48 19.04
N LEU A 208 16.64 -10.73 18.59
CA LEU A 208 15.30 -10.79 19.19
C LEU A 208 14.68 -12.19 19.09
N GLY A 209 14.81 -12.84 17.93
CA GLY A 209 14.35 -14.21 17.72
C GLY A 209 14.94 -15.19 18.74
N ASN A 210 16.25 -15.11 18.99
CA ASN A 210 16.92 -15.98 19.97
C ASN A 210 16.42 -15.75 21.40
N ILE A 211 16.23 -14.49 21.80
CA ILE A 211 15.68 -14.14 23.12
C ILE A 211 14.28 -14.73 23.30
N ILE A 212 13.43 -14.65 22.26
CA ILE A 212 12.07 -15.19 22.32
C ILE A 212 12.12 -16.72 22.29
N ASP A 213 12.97 -17.35 21.48
CA ASP A 213 13.11 -18.82 21.41
C ASP A 213 13.51 -19.39 22.78
N GLU A 214 14.49 -18.77 23.45
CA GLU A 214 14.92 -19.16 24.79
C GLU A 214 13.77 -19.05 25.80
N ALA A 215 13.05 -17.92 25.81
CA ALA A 215 11.92 -17.70 26.70
C ALA A 215 10.76 -18.68 26.44
N VAL A 216 10.49 -19.03 25.19
CA VAL A 216 9.42 -19.95 24.79
C VAL A 216 9.78 -21.39 25.17
N ARG A 217 11.02 -21.83 24.89
CA ARG A 217 11.48 -23.19 25.23
C ARG A 217 11.51 -23.45 26.73
N ALA A 218 11.72 -22.41 27.54
CA ALA A 218 11.62 -22.51 29.00
C ALA A 218 10.20 -22.87 29.48
N ILE A 219 9.17 -22.55 28.70
CA ILE A 219 7.76 -22.84 29.01
C ILE A 219 7.31 -24.13 28.31
N THR A 220 7.64 -24.28 27.02
CA THR A 220 7.25 -25.41 26.17
C THR A 220 8.46 -25.85 25.35
N PRO A 221 9.18 -26.92 25.77
CA PRO A 221 10.42 -27.34 25.11
C PRO A 221 10.27 -27.72 23.63
N ASP A 222 9.09 -28.19 23.24
CA ASP A 222 8.78 -28.64 21.88
C ASP A 222 8.25 -27.52 20.95
N ALA A 223 8.11 -26.30 21.47
CA ALA A 223 7.60 -25.18 20.69
C ALA A 223 8.56 -24.77 19.58
N VAL A 224 8.00 -24.37 18.43
CA VAL A 224 8.77 -23.91 17.28
C VAL A 224 8.54 -22.41 17.08
N LEU A 225 9.65 -21.68 16.97
CA LEU A 225 9.65 -20.26 16.66
C LEU A 225 9.95 -20.03 15.18
N ALA A 226 9.16 -19.19 14.51
CA ALA A 226 9.51 -18.65 13.20
C ALA A 226 9.39 -17.14 13.11
N LEU A 227 10.42 -16.49 12.56
CA LEU A 227 10.35 -15.10 12.12
C LEU A 227 9.39 -15.00 10.93
N THR A 228 8.44 -14.07 11.01
CA THR A 228 7.42 -13.83 10.00
C THR A 228 7.41 -12.36 9.57
N GLY A 229 6.27 -11.84 9.11
CA GLY A 229 6.14 -10.44 8.72
C GLY A 229 7.04 -10.05 7.54
N GLY A 230 7.51 -8.81 7.55
CA GLY A 230 8.34 -8.29 6.47
C GLY A 230 9.71 -8.95 6.38
N PHE A 231 10.30 -9.41 7.48
CA PHE A 231 11.59 -10.13 7.47
C PHE A 231 11.54 -11.48 6.75
N ARG A 232 10.36 -12.06 6.58
CA ARG A 232 10.19 -13.25 5.74
C ARG A 232 10.33 -12.94 4.24
N ARG A 233 10.17 -11.68 3.83
CA ARG A 233 10.13 -11.23 2.44
C ARG A 233 11.22 -10.21 2.06
N TYR A 234 11.76 -9.49 3.05
CA TYR A 234 12.65 -8.34 2.88
C TYR A 234 13.78 -8.36 3.92
N LYS A 235 14.89 -7.70 3.63
CA LYS A 235 16.10 -7.69 4.49
C LYS A 235 16.02 -6.75 5.70
N THR A 236 15.13 -5.76 5.68
CA THR A 236 14.99 -4.74 6.74
C THR A 236 13.53 -4.32 6.90
N CYS A 237 13.05 -4.15 8.13
CA CYS A 237 11.65 -3.79 8.44
C CYS A 237 11.57 -2.90 9.69
N LEU A 238 10.51 -2.12 9.86
CA LEU A 238 10.29 -1.33 11.08
C LEU A 238 9.80 -2.16 12.27
N LEU A 239 9.26 -3.35 12.02
CA LEU A 239 8.76 -4.25 13.04
C LEU A 239 9.16 -5.69 12.73
N SER A 240 9.58 -6.41 13.77
CA SER A 240 9.74 -7.86 13.74
C SER A 240 8.43 -8.53 14.17
N SER A 241 8.05 -9.60 13.48
CA SER A 241 6.85 -10.38 13.81
C SER A 241 7.24 -11.85 13.94
N VAL A 242 6.67 -12.55 14.90
CA VAL A 242 7.04 -13.93 15.23
C VAL A 242 5.78 -14.78 15.37
N LEU A 243 5.85 -16.03 14.90
CA LEU A 243 4.82 -17.04 15.10
C LEU A 243 5.39 -18.14 16.00
N ILE A 244 4.61 -18.56 16.99
CA ILE A 244 4.93 -19.64 17.92
C ILE A 244 3.82 -20.69 17.80
N TRP A 245 4.18 -21.97 17.65
CA TRP A 245 3.22 -23.10 17.68
C TRP A 245 3.84 -24.34 18.32
#